data_AF-A0A6C0C7W7-F1
#
_entry.id   AF-A0A6C0C7W7-F1
#
_cell.length_a   1.000
_cell.length_b   1.000
_cell.length_c   1.000
_cell.angle_alpha   90.00
_cell.angle_beta   90.00
_cell.angle_gamma   90.00
#
_symmetry.space_group_name_H-M   'P 1'
#
loop_
_entity.id
_entity.type
_entity.pdbx_description
1 polymer ?
#
loop_
_entity_poly.entity_id
_entity_poly.type
_entity_poly.pdbx_seq_one_letter_code
_entity_poly.pdbx_strand_id
1 'polypeptide(L)'
;MSQLERTIKDLIIFYVKENYNNYLIENNLSFIHGDELKKVIIELYDSKKNHLKEFLKSSLKELLKDDYPGDLTINNICYEIFEDDELCKNRIYVEIKIHQENNI
;
A
#
# COMPACT_ATOMS: atom_id res chain seq x y z
N MET A 1 16.45 -6.79 5.80
CA MET A 1 15.32 -6.60 4.85
C MET A 1 15.69 -7.25 3.55
N SER A 2 15.06 -8.38 3.26
CA SER A 2 15.14 -9.12 2.01
C SER A 2 14.57 -8.28 0.86
N GLN A 3 15.08 -8.48 -0.35
CA GLN A 3 14.64 -7.74 -1.55
C GLN A 3 13.13 -7.86 -1.78
N LEU A 4 12.58 -9.04 -1.50
CA LEU A 4 11.15 -9.33 -1.56
C LEU A 4 10.30 -8.48 -0.61
N GLU A 5 10.74 -8.31 0.65
CA GLU A 5 10.03 -7.48 1.62
C GLU A 5 9.96 -6.01 1.16
N ARG A 6 11.03 -5.51 0.54
CA ARG A 6 11.04 -4.16 -0.04
C ARG A 6 10.02 -4.06 -1.18
N THR A 7 10.05 -4.99 -2.12
CA THR A 7 9.08 -5.05 -3.22
C THR A 7 7.63 -5.10 -2.72
N ILE A 8 7.34 -5.89 -1.68
CA ILE A 8 6.01 -5.95 -1.07
C ILE A 8 5.63 -4.59 -0.48
N LYS A 9 6.52 -3.94 0.27
CA LYS A 9 6.26 -2.61 0.85
C LYS A 9 6.01 -1.57 -0.24
N ASP A 10 6.81 -1.57 -1.30
CA ASP A 10 6.62 -0.68 -2.46
C ASP A 10 5.27 -0.93 -3.16
N LEU A 11 4.88 -2.19 -3.37
CA LEU A 11 3.58 -2.53 -3.95
C LEU A 11 2.41 -2.10 -3.06
N ILE A 12 2.53 -2.22 -1.73
CA ILE A 12 1.52 -1.73 -0.77
C ILE A 12 1.36 -0.22 -0.93
N ILE A 13 2.46 0.52 -0.94
CA ILE A 13 2.44 1.99 -1.10
C ILE A 13 1.81 2.36 -2.45
N PHE A 14 2.21 1.68 -3.53
CA PHE A 14 1.67 1.90 -4.86
C PHE A 14 0.15 1.64 -4.91
N TYR A 15 -0.30 0.53 -4.34
CA TYR A 15 -1.72 0.19 -4.29
C TYR A 15 -2.52 1.25 -3.53
N VAL A 16 -2.09 1.65 -2.33
CA VAL A 16 -2.83 2.66 -1.56
C VAL A 16 -2.78 4.02 -2.24
N LYS A 17 -1.67 4.37 -2.87
CA LYS A 17 -1.51 5.60 -3.66
C LYS A 17 -2.46 5.66 -4.86
N GLU A 18 -2.57 4.58 -5.63
CA GLU A 18 -3.54 4.47 -6.74
C GLU A 18 -4.98 4.62 -6.23
N ASN A 19 -5.31 3.96 -5.12
CA ASN A 19 -6.63 4.08 -4.50
C ASN A 19 -6.90 5.48 -3.97
N TYR A 20 -5.90 6.13 -3.41
CA TYR A 20 -5.98 7.51 -2.95
C TYR A 20 -6.18 8.48 -4.11
N ASN A 21 -5.43 8.34 -5.20
CA ASN A 21 -5.61 9.15 -6.41
C ASN A 21 -7.00 8.96 -7.01
N ASN A 22 -7.51 7.72 -7.06
CA ASN A 22 -8.89 7.47 -7.47
C ASN A 22 -9.89 8.13 -6.53
N TYR A 23 -9.68 8.05 -5.21
CA TYR A 23 -10.53 8.72 -4.23
C TYR A 23 -10.56 10.24 -4.43
N LEU A 24 -9.41 10.85 -4.72
CA LEU A 24 -9.31 12.27 -5.06
C LEU A 24 -10.11 12.61 -6.32
N ILE A 25 -9.97 11.82 -7.38
CA ILE A 25 -10.69 12.02 -8.66
C ILE A 25 -12.20 11.86 -8.46
N GLU A 26 -12.65 10.79 -7.78
CA GLU A 26 -14.06 10.51 -7.53
C GLU A 26 -14.72 11.61 -6.68
N ASN A 27 -14.02 12.12 -5.67
CA ASN A 27 -14.52 13.18 -4.80
C ASN A 27 -14.24 14.59 -5.35
N ASN A 28 -13.63 14.72 -6.53
CA ASN A 28 -13.18 15.99 -7.12
C ASN A 28 -12.31 16.82 -6.16
N LEU A 29 -11.48 16.14 -5.37
CA LEU A 29 -10.53 16.74 -4.45
C LEU A 29 -9.15 16.79 -5.10
N SER A 30 -8.45 17.92 -4.99
CA SER A 30 -7.03 18.00 -5.37
C SER A 30 -6.11 17.71 -4.19
N PHE A 31 -6.62 17.88 -2.97
CA PHE A 31 -5.82 17.81 -1.76
C PHE A 31 -6.68 17.45 -0.54
N ILE A 32 -6.21 16.50 0.26
CA ILE A 32 -6.79 16.20 1.57
C ILE A 32 -5.82 16.70 2.66
N HIS A 33 -6.34 17.42 3.64
CA HIS A 33 -5.56 17.98 4.74
C HIS A 33 -5.23 16.93 5.81
N GLY A 34 -4.09 17.12 6.49
CA GLY A 34 -3.35 16.08 7.22
C GLY A 34 -4.17 15.12 8.11
N ASP A 35 -5.06 15.63 8.96
CA ASP A 35 -5.87 14.79 9.85
C ASP A 35 -6.89 13.92 9.11
N GLU A 36 -7.48 14.44 8.02
CA GLU A 36 -8.38 13.68 7.17
C GLU A 36 -7.62 12.71 6.27
N LEU A 37 -6.42 13.10 5.81
CA LEU A 37 -5.58 12.27 4.97
C LEU A 37 -5.25 10.95 5.68
N LYS A 38 -4.86 11.05 6.95
CA LYS A 38 -4.55 9.88 7.77
C LYS A 38 -5.77 8.97 7.92
N LYS A 39 -6.97 9.53 8.11
CA LYS A 39 -8.22 8.74 8.19
C LYS A 39 -8.54 8.03 6.88
N VAL A 40 -8.50 8.75 5.76
CA VAL A 40 -8.78 8.20 4.42
C VAL A 40 -7.79 7.08 4.10
N ILE A 41 -6.50 7.27 4.36
CA ILE A 41 -5.48 6.24 4.13
C ILE A 41 -5.73 5.00 4.99
N ILE A 42 -6.03 5.21 6.28
CA ILE A 42 -6.35 4.10 7.18
C ILE A 42 -7.57 3.34 6.67
N GLU A 43 -8.62 4.04 6.24
CA GLU A 43 -9.85 3.44 5.73
C GLU A 43 -9.62 2.68 4.42
N LEU A 44 -8.89 3.27 3.46
CA LEU A 44 -8.52 2.62 2.20
C LEU A 44 -7.67 1.38 2.45
N TYR A 45 -6.73 1.45 3.40
CA TYR A 45 -5.88 0.33 3.76
C TYR A 45 -6.65 -0.79 4.44
N ASP A 46 -7.45 -0.49 5.47
CA ASP A 46 -8.17 -1.49 6.25
C ASP A 46 -9.30 -2.13 5.44
N SER A 47 -10.08 -1.31 4.71
CA SER A 47 -11.18 -1.79 3.86
C SER A 47 -10.68 -2.66 2.71
N LYS A 48 -9.49 -2.37 2.17
CA LYS A 48 -8.92 -3.11 1.04
C LYS A 48 -7.83 -4.10 1.44
N LYS A 49 -7.62 -4.42 2.73
CA LYS A 49 -6.60 -5.40 3.18
C LYS A 49 -6.70 -6.76 2.48
N ASN A 50 -7.92 -7.25 2.27
CA ASN A 50 -8.13 -8.52 1.56
C ASN A 50 -7.73 -8.41 0.08
N HIS A 51 -8.14 -7.32 -0.58
CA HIS A 51 -7.80 -7.07 -1.97
C HIS A 51 -6.30 -6.77 -2.16
N LEU A 52 -5.68 -6.12 -1.18
CA LEU A 52 -4.26 -5.83 -1.15
C LEU A 52 -3.46 -7.13 -1.10
N LYS A 53 -3.86 -8.12 -0.29
CA LYS A 53 -3.21 -9.44 -0.27
C LYS A 53 -3.32 -10.16 -1.61
N GLU A 54 -4.49 -10.12 -2.25
CA GLU A 54 -4.69 -10.70 -3.58
C GLU A 54 -3.86 -9.99 -4.66
N PHE A 55 -3.82 -8.66 -4.61
CA PHE A 55 -3.01 -7.82 -5.49
C PHE A 55 -1.52 -8.14 -5.33
N LEU A 56 -1.02 -8.19 -4.09
CA LEU A 56 0.38 -8.52 -3.80
C LEU A 56 0.76 -9.89 -4.34
N LYS A 57 -0.05 -10.92 -4.11
CA LYS A 57 0.19 -12.27 -4.66
C LYS A 57 0.23 -12.24 -6.18
N SER A 58 -0.76 -11.61 -6.81
CA SER A 58 -0.85 -11.54 -8.27
C SER A 58 0.35 -10.79 -8.87
N SER A 59 0.67 -9.60 -8.33
CA SER A 59 1.80 -8.80 -8.78
C SER A 59 3.14 -9.48 -8.56
N LEU A 60 3.37 -10.12 -7.40
CA LEU A 60 4.62 -10.82 -7.12
C LEU A 60 4.76 -12.07 -7.97
N LYS A 61 3.66 -12.78 -8.25
CA LYS A 61 3.65 -13.94 -9.14
C LYS A 61 4.01 -13.54 -10.57
N GLU A 62 3.50 -12.41 -11.05
CA GLU A 62 3.89 -11.87 -12.37
C GLU A 62 5.31 -11.32 -12.41
N LEU A 63 5.77 -10.70 -11.32
CA LEU A 63 7.08 -10.04 -11.25
C LEU A 63 8.22 -11.03 -11.04
N LEU A 64 8.01 -12.06 -10.22
CA LEU A 64 9.02 -13.08 -9.90
C LEU A 64 8.93 -14.30 -10.81
N LYS A 65 7.75 -14.61 -11.38
CA LYS A 65 7.51 -15.78 -12.24
C LYS A 65 8.11 -17.06 -11.65
N ASP A 66 9.17 -17.60 -12.25
CA ASP A 66 9.89 -18.80 -11.78
C ASP A 66 10.57 -18.63 -10.41
N ASP A 67 10.90 -17.38 -10.03
CA ASP A 67 11.49 -17.03 -8.73
C ASP A 67 10.44 -16.80 -7.64
N TYR A 68 9.16 -17.10 -7.91
CA TYR A 68 8.09 -16.89 -6.95
C TYR A 68 8.25 -17.82 -5.73
N PRO A 69 8.45 -17.28 -4.52
CA PRO A 69 8.77 -18.07 -3.32
C PRO A 69 7.55 -18.82 -2.74
N GLY A 70 6.41 -18.77 -3.43
CA GLY A 70 5.15 -19.39 -3.01
C GLY A 70 4.26 -18.47 -2.17
N ASP A 71 2.95 -18.71 -2.22
CA ASP A 71 1.94 -17.88 -1.54
C ASP A 71 2.11 -17.86 -0.02
N LEU A 72 2.65 -18.94 0.54
CA LEU A 72 2.89 -19.09 1.98
C LEU A 72 3.97 -18.11 2.47
N THR A 73 5.05 -17.97 1.72
CA THR A 73 6.12 -16.99 2.00
C THR A 73 5.60 -15.56 1.88
N ILE A 74 4.83 -15.26 0.83
CA ILE A 74 4.23 -13.94 0.66
C ILE A 74 3.26 -13.63 1.80
N ASN A 75 2.41 -14.58 2.17
CA ASN A 75 1.48 -14.40 3.28
C ASN A 75 2.20 -14.15 4.60
N ASN A 76 3.29 -14.84 4.89
CA ASN A 76 4.07 -14.63 6.12
C ASN A 76 4.68 -13.22 6.15
N ILE A 77 5.34 -12.79 5.08
CA ILE A 77 5.91 -11.44 4.99
C ILE A 77 4.82 -10.38 5.08
N CYS A 78 3.70 -10.59 4.39
CA CYS A 78 2.52 -9.75 4.52
C CYS A 78 2.08 -9.68 5.98
N TYR A 79 1.99 -10.82 6.67
CA TYR A 79 1.58 -10.89 8.06
C TYR A 79 2.51 -10.07 8.95
N GLU A 80 3.83 -10.24 8.82
CA GLU A 80 4.82 -9.45 9.57
C GLU A 80 4.68 -7.94 9.31
N ILE A 81 4.45 -7.55 8.05
CA ILE A 81 4.24 -6.14 7.68
C ILE A 81 2.91 -5.60 8.24
N PHE A 82 1.86 -6.41 8.21
CA PHE A 82 0.54 -6.08 8.75
C PHE A 82 0.50 -6.13 10.28
N GLU A 83 1.39 -6.88 10.92
CA GLU A 83 1.53 -6.92 12.38
C GLU A 83 2.02 -5.55 12.88
N ASP A 84 2.92 -4.91 12.12
CA ASP A 84 3.39 -3.55 12.32
C ASP A 84 2.47 -2.51 11.65
N ASP A 85 1.15 -2.69 11.83
CA ASP A 85 0.09 -1.96 11.15
C ASP A 85 0.23 -0.43 11.31
N GLU A 86 0.67 0.03 12.48
CA GLU A 86 0.89 1.45 12.78
C GLU A 86 2.04 2.04 11.97
N LEU A 87 3.15 1.30 11.87
CA LEU A 87 4.34 1.72 11.13
C LEU A 87 4.06 1.71 9.62
N CYS A 88 3.32 0.71 9.15
CA CYS A 88 2.90 0.61 7.76
C CYS A 88 1.96 1.77 7.38
N LYS A 89 0.93 2.04 8.19
CA LYS A 89 0.01 3.18 8.02
C LYS A 89 0.74 4.51 8.02
N ASN A 90 1.67 4.72 8.95
CA ASN A 90 2.44 5.95 9.04
C ASN A 90 3.34 6.14 7.80
N ARG A 91 3.97 5.07 7.32
CA ARG A 91 4.82 5.13 6.13
C ARG A 91 4.01 5.46 4.86
N ILE A 92 2.85 4.82 4.69
CA ILE A 92 1.94 5.12 3.57
C ILE A 92 1.45 6.57 3.66
N TYR A 93 1.11 7.04 4.86
CA TYR A 93 0.72 8.43 5.10
C TYR A 93 1.82 9.41 4.66
N VAL A 94 3.07 9.18 5.08
CA VAL A 94 4.21 10.03 4.70
C VAL A 94 4.42 10.02 3.19
N GLU A 95 4.37 8.84 2.55
CA GLU A 95 4.53 8.73 1.09
C GLU A 95 3.43 9.45 0.31
N ILE A 96 2.17 9.33 0.72
CA ILE A 96 1.06 10.04 0.05
C ILE A 96 1.13 11.53 0.32
N LYS A 97 1.48 11.94 1.54
CA LYS A 97 1.71 13.36 1.85
C LYS A 97 2.80 13.95 0.96
N ILE A 98 3.95 13.27 0.85
CA ILE A 98 5.04 13.66 -0.05
C ILE A 98 4.56 13.67 -1.51
N HIS A 99 3.75 12.70 -1.92
CA HIS A 99 3.22 12.64 -3.28
C HIS A 99 2.30 13.83 -3.59
N GLN A 100 1.44 14.22 -2.65
CA GLN A 100 0.63 15.43 -2.78
C GLN A 100 1.51 16.68 -2.82
N GLU A 101 2.49 16.82 -1.92
CA GLU A 101 3.39 17.98 -1.88
C GLU A 101 4.23 18.12 -3.16
N ASN A 102 4.61 17.02 -3.81
CA ASN A 102 5.31 17.05 -5.11
C ASN A 102 4.39 17.31 -6.32
N ASN A 103 3.06 17.23 -6.16
CA ASN A 103 2.08 17.55 -7.22
C ASN A 103 1.51 18.98 -7.09
N ILE A 104 2.05 19.81 -6.18
CA ILE A 104 1.70 21.23 -6.00
C ILE A 104 2.72 22.12 -6.70
#